data_AF-A0A1M7BGB0-F1
#
_entry.id   AF-A0A1M7BGB0-F1
#
_cell.length_a   1.000
_cell.length_b   1.000
_cell.length_c   1.000
_cell.angle_alpha   90.00
_cell.angle_beta   90.00
_cell.angle_gamma   90.00
#
_symmetry.space_group_name_H-M   'P 1'
#
loop_
_entity.id
_entity.type
_entity.pdbx_description
1 polymer ?
#
loop_
_entity_poly.entity_id
_entity_poly.type
_entity_poly.pdbx_seq_one_letter_code
_entity_poly.pdbx_strand_id
1 'polypeptide(L)'
;MKKIFFAFFLCITAWAYSQVAPIDTVRIQTPPKEELPAVKPTKTEAKIIEDLEKANGPTKVTVKLNPTRAGLYSAVLPGLGQFYNKKYWKIPIVWGAVGAGVGIAIWNDNQYKKYREYYIAKLNGTPNEFVDARPWLDKKALGNAQDRAKRQRDYAIAITGLIYILNIVDAVVDAHLYESRHDPDLTFKPSLIQDQYGFDTPKTGFALSYRF
;
A
#
# COMPACT_ATOMS: atom_id res chain seq x y z
N MET A 1 -19.55 -2.05 16.33
CA MET A 1 -18.43 -1.85 15.38
C MET A 1 -17.04 -1.92 16.03
N LYS A 2 -16.79 -1.42 17.25
CA LYS A 2 -15.46 -1.48 17.91
C LYS A 2 -14.90 -2.90 18.15
N LYS A 3 -15.76 -3.89 18.45
CA LYS A 3 -15.32 -5.27 18.73
C LYS A 3 -14.76 -6.02 17.51
N ILE A 4 -15.24 -5.68 16.31
CA ILE A 4 -14.79 -6.30 15.05
C ILE A 4 -13.41 -5.76 14.65
N PHE A 5 -13.19 -4.46 14.82
CA PHE A 5 -11.87 -3.84 14.61
C PHE A 5 -10.82 -4.36 15.59
N PHE A 6 -11.19 -4.59 16.86
CA PHE A 6 -10.29 -5.16 17.85
C PHE A 6 -9.93 -6.63 17.54
N ALA A 7 -10.90 -7.44 17.11
CA ALA A 7 -10.65 -8.82 16.68
C ALA A 7 -9.77 -8.89 15.42
N PHE A 8 -9.98 -7.97 14.46
CA PHE A 8 -9.15 -7.88 13.26
C PHE A 8 -7.71 -7.46 13.58
N PHE A 9 -7.53 -6.54 14.54
CA PHE A 9 -6.20 -6.13 15.01
C PHE A 9 -5.47 -7.27 15.74
N LEU A 10 -6.17 -8.10 16.52
CA LEU A 10 -5.60 -9.24 17.24
C LEU A 10 -5.19 -10.40 16.32
N CYS A 11 -5.89 -10.60 15.20
CA CYS A 11 -5.50 -11.61 14.21
C CYS A 11 -4.24 -11.23 13.41
N ILE A 12 -3.99 -9.94 13.20
CA ILE A 12 -2.80 -9.47 12.46
C ILE A 12 -1.54 -9.58 13.34
N THR A 13 -1.65 -9.35 14.65
CA THR A 13 -0.50 -9.47 15.57
C THR A 13 -0.07 -10.93 15.78
N ALA A 14 -1.00 -11.89 15.73
CA ALA A 14 -0.67 -13.31 15.87
C ALA A 14 0.21 -13.86 14.71
N TRP A 15 0.10 -13.30 13.50
CA TRP A 15 0.94 -13.69 12.36
C TRP A 15 2.38 -13.15 12.46
N ALA A 16 2.61 -12.07 13.22
CA ALA A 16 3.93 -11.45 13.33
C ALA A 16 4.89 -12.17 14.31
N TYR A 17 4.39 -13.06 15.18
CA TYR A 17 5.19 -13.66 16.27
C TYR A 17 5.41 -15.19 16.19
N SER A 18 4.97 -15.87 15.13
CA SER A 18 5.00 -17.34 15.06
C SER A 18 6.27 -17.96 14.43
N GLN A 19 7.46 -17.38 14.66
CA GLN A 19 8.72 -18.03 14.28
C GLN A 19 9.72 -18.03 15.43
N VAL A 20 9.51 -18.94 16.39
CA VAL A 20 10.56 -19.39 17.31
C VAL A 20 10.73 -20.88 17.05
N ALA A 21 11.77 -21.26 16.32
CA ALA A 21 12.19 -22.65 16.25
C ALA A 21 13.01 -22.95 17.52
N PRO A 22 12.67 -24.00 18.30
CA PRO A 22 13.50 -24.40 19.43
C PRO A 22 14.81 -24.98 18.88
N ILE A 23 15.91 -24.25 19.04
CA ILE A 23 17.25 -24.78 18.84
C ILE A 23 17.69 -25.30 20.21
N ASP A 24 17.38 -26.55 20.52
CA ASP A 24 18.15 -27.26 21.54
C ASP A 24 18.21 -28.76 21.27
N THR A 25 19.40 -29.20 20.89
CA THR A 25 19.99 -30.46 21.32
C THR A 25 21.48 -30.36 21.04
N VAL A 26 22.29 -30.32 22.10
CA VAL A 26 23.75 -30.44 22.03
C VAL A 26 24.10 -31.81 21.44
N ARG A 27 24.46 -31.84 20.16
CA ARG A 27 24.97 -33.03 19.50
C ARG A 27 26.46 -33.15 19.83
N ILE A 28 26.83 -34.11 20.68
CA ILE A 28 28.22 -34.46 20.96
C ILE A 28 28.86 -34.91 19.64
N GLN A 29 29.80 -34.13 19.13
CA GLN A 29 30.61 -34.52 17.97
C GLN A 29 31.66 -35.53 18.44
N THR A 30 31.51 -36.79 18.05
CA THR A 30 32.64 -37.73 18.07
C THR A 30 33.71 -37.22 17.11
N PRO A 31 35.01 -37.20 17.49
CA PRO A 31 36.07 -36.71 16.63
C PRO A 31 36.12 -37.53 15.33
N PRO A 32 36.18 -36.90 14.16
CA PRO A 32 36.34 -37.60 12.89
C PRO A 32 37.68 -38.33 12.86
N LYS A 33 37.64 -39.59 12.39
CA LYS A 33 38.83 -40.34 12.01
C LYS A 33 39.59 -39.53 10.95
N GLU A 34 40.91 -39.38 11.12
CA GLU A 34 41.79 -38.74 10.14
C GLU A 34 41.71 -39.49 8.80
N GLU A 35 40.89 -38.98 7.91
CA GLU A 35 41.05 -39.17 6.47
C GLU A 35 41.71 -37.90 5.94
N LEU A 36 42.94 -38.05 5.46
CA LEU A 36 43.74 -37.01 4.82
C LEU A 36 42.86 -36.19 3.88
N PRO A 37 42.83 -34.84 3.98
CA PRO A 37 42.00 -34.05 3.10
C PRO A 37 42.56 -34.16 1.69
N ALA A 38 41.84 -34.90 0.84
CA ALA A 38 42.00 -34.82 -0.60
C ALA A 38 41.82 -33.35 -0.99
N VAL A 39 42.93 -32.74 -1.43
CA VAL A 39 43.01 -31.35 -1.88
C VAL A 39 41.95 -31.13 -2.96
N LYS A 40 40.83 -30.50 -2.59
CA LYS A 40 39.87 -29.98 -3.57
C LYS A 40 40.58 -28.86 -4.32
N PRO A 41 40.51 -28.82 -5.67
CA PRO A 41 41.25 -27.84 -6.43
C PRO A 41 40.81 -26.44 -6.03
N THR A 42 41.78 -25.67 -5.53
CA THR A 42 41.68 -24.24 -5.23
C THR A 42 40.99 -23.56 -6.40
N LYS A 43 39.82 -22.95 -6.15
CA LYS A 43 39.19 -22.08 -7.15
C LYS A 43 40.23 -21.04 -7.56
N THR A 44 40.55 -21.00 -8.85
CA THR A 44 41.50 -20.04 -9.43
C THR A 44 41.18 -18.63 -8.94
N GLU A 45 42.19 -17.85 -8.57
CA GLU A 45 42.04 -16.48 -8.05
C GLU A 45 41.12 -15.62 -8.93
N ALA A 46 41.15 -15.85 -10.25
CA ALA A 46 40.23 -15.24 -11.21
C ALA A 46 38.74 -15.49 -10.91
N LYS A 47 38.36 -16.71 -10.49
CA LYS A 47 36.98 -17.02 -10.09
C LYS A 47 36.62 -16.37 -8.76
N ILE A 48 37.57 -16.23 -7.84
CA ILE A 48 37.36 -15.56 -6.55
C ILE A 48 37.14 -14.06 -6.80
N ILE A 49 37.93 -13.45 -7.68
CA ILE A 49 37.78 -12.05 -8.08
C ILE A 49 36.45 -11.84 -8.82
N GLU A 50 36.07 -12.74 -9.74
CA GLU A 50 34.79 -12.68 -10.45
C GLU A 50 33.58 -12.85 -9.50
N ASP A 51 33.68 -13.76 -8.52
CA ASP A 51 32.65 -13.95 -7.49
C ASP A 51 32.55 -12.74 -6.56
N LEU A 52 33.67 -12.10 -6.21
CA LEU A 52 33.73 -10.87 -5.41
C LEU A 52 33.23 -9.64 -6.18
N GLU A 53 33.51 -9.52 -7.48
CA GLU A 53 32.94 -8.48 -8.34
C GLU A 53 31.44 -8.69 -8.58
N LYS A 54 30.95 -9.93 -8.66
CA LYS A 54 29.50 -10.20 -8.72
C LYS A 54 28.81 -9.94 -7.39
N ALA A 55 29.48 -10.16 -6.26
CA ALA A 55 28.95 -9.90 -4.93
C ALA A 55 28.98 -8.40 -4.56
N ASN A 56 29.98 -7.64 -5.05
CA ASN A 56 30.14 -6.21 -4.76
C ASN A 56 29.69 -5.28 -5.91
N GLY A 57 29.47 -5.83 -7.11
CA GLY A 57 28.90 -5.13 -8.25
C GLY A 57 27.43 -4.79 -8.02
N PRO A 58 26.85 -3.83 -8.76
CA PRO A 58 25.43 -3.51 -8.64
C PRO A 58 24.63 -4.78 -8.95
N THR A 59 23.96 -5.32 -7.95
CA THR A 59 23.10 -6.50 -8.05
C THR A 59 22.07 -6.24 -9.15
N LYS A 60 22.35 -6.68 -10.38
CA LYS A 60 21.50 -6.59 -11.57
C LYS A 60 20.30 -7.55 -11.48
N VAL A 61 19.65 -7.61 -10.33
CA VAL A 61 18.29 -8.13 -10.25
C VAL A 61 17.37 -6.93 -10.38
N THR A 62 17.37 -6.31 -11.57
CA THR A 62 16.31 -5.37 -11.93
C THR A 62 15.04 -6.20 -12.03
N VAL A 63 14.19 -6.09 -11.01
CA VAL A 63 12.88 -6.77 -11.01
C VAL A 63 12.11 -6.24 -12.21
N LYS A 64 11.99 -7.06 -13.25
CA LYS A 64 11.24 -6.70 -14.45
C LYS A 64 9.76 -6.61 -14.08
N LEU A 65 9.22 -5.39 -14.09
CA LEU A 65 7.81 -5.16 -13.79
C LEU A 65 6.97 -5.42 -15.03
N ASN A 66 5.95 -6.27 -14.91
CA ASN A 66 5.02 -6.51 -16.01
C ASN A 66 3.87 -5.48 -15.96
N PRO A 67 3.72 -4.61 -16.97
CA PRO A 67 2.69 -3.57 -16.99
C PRO A 67 1.26 -4.12 -16.97
N THR A 68 1.03 -5.27 -17.62
CA THR A 68 -0.28 -5.94 -17.61
C THR A 68 -0.65 -6.41 -16.21
N ARG A 69 0.32 -6.92 -15.43
CA ARG A 69 0.09 -7.29 -14.03
C ARG A 69 -0.20 -6.07 -13.16
N ALA A 70 0.54 -4.97 -13.35
CA ALA A 70 0.30 -3.72 -12.63
C ALA A 70 -1.12 -3.17 -12.86
N GLY A 71 -1.57 -3.18 -14.12
CA GLY A 71 -2.93 -2.78 -14.50
C GLY A 71 -3.99 -3.69 -13.90
N LEU A 72 -3.82 -5.01 -14.01
CA LEU A 72 -4.75 -6.00 -13.42
C LEU A 72 -4.86 -5.82 -11.91
N TYR A 73 -3.74 -5.61 -11.21
CA TYR A 73 -3.77 -5.38 -9.77
C TYR A 73 -4.51 -4.09 -9.40
N SER A 74 -4.23 -2.96 -10.07
CA SER A 74 -4.98 -1.72 -9.84
C SER A 74 -6.47 -1.83 -10.18
N ALA A 75 -6.84 -2.69 -11.13
CA ALA A 75 -8.24 -2.93 -11.51
C ALA A 75 -9.04 -3.74 -10.47
N VAL A 76 -8.37 -4.41 -9.52
CA VAL A 76 -9.04 -5.11 -8.43
C VAL A 76 -9.26 -4.18 -7.24
N LEU A 77 -8.22 -3.45 -6.82
CA LEU A 77 -8.33 -2.46 -5.75
C LEU A 77 -7.50 -1.21 -6.08
N PRO A 78 -8.01 -0.01 -5.75
CA PRO A 78 -7.29 1.24 -5.98
C PRO A 78 -5.93 1.22 -5.26
N GLY A 79 -4.86 1.51 -6.00
CA GLY A 79 -3.49 1.56 -5.47
C GLY A 79 -2.71 0.23 -5.45
N LEU A 80 -3.31 -0.92 -5.80
CA LEU A 80 -2.55 -2.19 -5.83
C LEU A 80 -1.48 -2.26 -6.92
N GLY A 81 -1.70 -1.66 -8.08
CA GLY A 81 -0.64 -1.54 -9.09
C GLY A 81 0.50 -0.64 -8.62
N GLN A 82 0.22 0.37 -7.79
CA GLN A 82 1.27 1.18 -7.17
C GLN A 82 2.06 0.40 -6.12
N PHE A 83 1.38 -0.50 -5.37
CA PHE A 83 2.05 -1.46 -4.49
C PHE A 83 2.98 -2.38 -5.28
N TYR A 84 2.50 -2.94 -6.40
CA TYR A 84 3.33 -3.76 -7.30
C TYR A 84 4.54 -2.98 -7.84
N ASN A 85 4.33 -1.71 -8.21
CA ASN A 85 5.36 -0.78 -8.66
C ASN A 85 6.30 -0.27 -7.55
N LYS A 86 6.16 -0.76 -6.30
CA LYS A 86 6.92 -0.31 -5.12
C LYS A 86 6.80 1.21 -4.86
N LYS A 87 5.78 1.86 -5.40
CA LYS A 87 5.53 3.31 -5.23
C LYS A 87 4.51 3.56 -4.12
N TYR A 88 4.87 3.14 -2.91
CA TYR A 88 3.96 3.18 -1.75
C TYR A 88 3.49 4.58 -1.37
N TRP A 89 4.31 5.60 -1.63
CA TRP A 89 3.98 6.98 -1.30
C TRP A 89 2.76 7.53 -2.06
N LYS A 90 2.44 6.98 -3.25
CA LYS A 90 1.26 7.39 -4.03
C LYS A 90 -0.04 6.77 -3.50
N ILE A 91 0.05 5.66 -2.76
CA ILE A 91 -1.14 4.89 -2.31
C ILE A 91 -2.05 5.74 -1.41
N PRO A 92 -1.55 6.48 -0.38
CA PRO A 92 -2.40 7.33 0.45
C PRO A 92 -3.17 8.38 -0.34
N ILE A 93 -2.56 8.92 -1.41
CA ILE A 93 -3.20 9.93 -2.26
C ILE A 93 -4.37 9.31 -3.03
N VAL A 94 -4.15 8.14 -3.62
CA VAL A 94 -5.19 7.40 -4.37
C VAL A 94 -6.34 7.02 -3.45
N TRP A 95 -6.03 6.47 -2.27
CA TRP A 95 -7.04 6.11 -1.27
C TRP A 95 -7.78 7.33 -0.75
N GLY A 96 -7.09 8.46 -0.56
CA GLY A 96 -7.71 9.72 -0.18
C GLY A 96 -8.70 10.21 -1.25
N ALA A 97 -8.30 10.20 -2.51
CA ALA A 97 -9.14 10.66 -3.62
C ALA A 97 -10.36 9.76 -3.84
N VAL A 98 -10.15 8.45 -3.93
CA VAL A 98 -11.24 7.47 -4.11
C VAL A 98 -12.14 7.43 -2.88
N GLY A 99 -11.55 7.40 -1.67
CA GLY A 99 -12.29 7.40 -0.41
C GLY A 99 -13.14 8.65 -0.21
N ALA A 100 -12.60 9.84 -0.52
CA ALA A 100 -13.36 11.09 -0.49
C ALA A 100 -14.52 11.06 -1.50
N GLY A 101 -14.27 10.62 -2.73
CA GLY A 101 -15.28 10.52 -3.77
C GLY A 101 -16.44 9.58 -3.38
N VAL A 102 -16.13 8.39 -2.86
CA VAL A 102 -17.12 7.44 -2.32
C VAL A 102 -17.87 8.04 -1.14
N GLY A 103 -17.17 8.69 -0.21
CA GLY A 103 -17.79 9.35 0.95
C GLY A 103 -18.80 10.43 0.54
N ILE A 104 -18.44 11.26 -0.45
CA ILE A 104 -19.32 12.29 -1.02
C ILE A 104 -20.53 11.63 -1.70
N ALA A 105 -20.33 10.55 -2.45
CA ALA A 105 -21.43 9.83 -3.10
C ALA A 105 -22.43 9.29 -2.07
N ILE A 106 -21.95 8.62 -1.01
CA ILE A 106 -22.79 8.09 0.07
C ILE A 106 -23.54 9.22 0.78
N TRP A 107 -22.86 10.33 1.08
CA TRP A 107 -23.49 11.47 1.74
C TRP A 107 -24.63 12.04 0.91
N ASN A 108 -24.41 12.26 -0.40
CA ASN A 108 -25.45 12.77 -1.31
C ASN A 108 -26.60 11.76 -1.51
N ASP A 109 -26.31 10.45 -1.52
CA ASP A 109 -27.36 9.42 -1.57
C ASP A 109 -28.27 9.46 -0.34
N ASN A 110 -27.69 9.67 0.85
CA ASN A 110 -28.45 9.85 2.08
C ASN A 110 -29.30 11.13 2.05
N GLN A 111 -28.77 12.24 1.52
CA GLN A 111 -29.56 13.46 1.34
C GLN A 111 -30.71 13.24 0.35
N TYR A 112 -30.44 12.56 -0.76
CA TYR A 112 -31.46 12.21 -1.75
C TYR A 112 -32.60 11.40 -1.13
N LYS A 113 -32.27 10.37 -0.33
CA LYS A 113 -33.27 9.55 0.37
C LYS A 113 -34.13 10.38 1.33
N LYS A 114 -33.52 11.27 2.12
CA LYS A 114 -34.22 12.17 3.03
C LYS A 114 -35.18 13.11 2.31
N TYR A 115 -34.70 13.81 1.28
CA TYR A 115 -35.56 14.73 0.52
C TYR A 115 -36.67 14.01 -0.25
N ARG A 116 -36.41 12.80 -0.73
CA ARG A 116 -37.43 11.95 -1.35
C ARG A 116 -38.52 11.56 -0.35
N GLU A 117 -38.15 11.21 0.87
CA GLU A 117 -39.10 10.90 1.94
C GLU A 117 -39.99 12.11 2.26
N TYR A 118 -39.39 13.29 2.45
CA TYR A 118 -40.13 14.53 2.70
C TYR A 118 -41.05 14.91 1.53
N TYR A 119 -40.57 14.74 0.29
CA TYR A 119 -41.34 15.00 -0.91
C TYR A 119 -42.58 14.09 -0.99
N ILE A 120 -42.40 12.78 -0.76
CA ILE A 120 -43.50 11.81 -0.75
C ILE A 120 -44.48 12.12 0.38
N ALA A 121 -43.98 12.44 1.58
CA ALA A 121 -44.83 12.76 2.73
C ALA A 121 -45.70 13.99 2.48
N LYS A 122 -45.12 15.06 1.91
CA LYS A 122 -45.86 16.27 1.50
C LYS A 122 -46.83 15.98 0.35
N LEU A 123 -46.52 15.04 -0.55
CA LEU A 123 -47.41 14.66 -1.64
C LEU A 123 -48.66 13.95 -1.10
N ASN A 124 -48.44 12.95 -0.25
CA ASN A 124 -49.47 12.04 0.26
C ASN A 124 -50.17 12.54 1.54
N GLY A 125 -49.67 13.62 2.16
CA GLY A 125 -50.19 14.13 3.42
C GLY A 125 -49.92 13.20 4.62
N THR A 126 -48.85 12.39 4.55
CA THR A 126 -48.48 11.51 5.66
C THR A 126 -47.73 12.29 6.74
N PRO A 127 -47.92 11.96 8.03
CA PRO A 127 -47.22 12.63 9.11
C PRO A 127 -45.70 12.47 8.99
N ASN A 128 -44.96 13.57 9.09
CA ASN A 128 -43.50 13.60 9.08
C ASN A 128 -43.02 14.86 9.81
N GLU A 129 -42.24 14.68 10.87
CA GLU A 129 -41.79 15.75 11.77
C GLU A 129 -41.19 16.97 11.03
N PHE A 130 -40.37 16.73 10.00
CA PHE A 130 -39.73 17.82 9.26
C PHE A 130 -40.73 18.61 8.40
N VAL A 131 -41.67 17.91 7.77
CA VAL A 131 -42.67 18.51 6.89
C VAL A 131 -43.75 19.22 7.69
N ASP A 132 -44.18 18.63 8.81
CA ASP A 132 -45.20 19.15 9.70
C ASP A 132 -44.71 20.41 10.44
N ALA A 133 -43.43 20.44 10.82
CA ALA A 133 -42.80 21.63 11.38
C ALA A 133 -42.62 22.78 10.37
N ARG A 134 -42.76 22.52 9.06
CA ARG A 134 -42.57 23.53 7.99
C ARG A 134 -43.70 23.49 6.96
N PRO A 135 -44.95 23.86 7.34
CA PRO A 135 -46.09 23.80 6.44
C PRO A 135 -45.94 24.68 5.19
N TRP A 136 -45.23 25.81 5.32
CA TRP A 136 -44.98 26.78 4.25
C TRP A 136 -44.00 26.29 3.17
N LEU A 137 -43.34 25.15 3.37
CA LEU A 137 -42.39 24.61 2.39
C LEU A 137 -43.12 23.94 1.23
N ASP A 138 -42.89 24.46 0.02
CA ASP A 138 -43.53 23.98 -1.20
C ASP A 138 -42.97 22.61 -1.66
N LYS A 139 -43.83 21.81 -2.31
CA LYS A 139 -43.46 20.51 -2.90
C LYS A 139 -42.36 20.68 -3.95
N LYS A 140 -42.37 21.76 -4.73
CA LYS A 140 -41.32 22.02 -5.74
C LYS A 140 -39.96 22.25 -5.09
N ALA A 141 -39.90 22.91 -3.93
CA ALA A 141 -38.65 23.13 -3.22
C ALA A 141 -38.02 21.80 -2.77
N LEU A 142 -38.83 20.88 -2.25
CA LEU A 142 -38.40 19.52 -1.87
C LEU A 142 -37.95 18.70 -3.09
N GLY A 143 -38.70 18.76 -4.20
CA GLY A 143 -38.31 18.11 -5.45
C GLY A 143 -36.99 18.62 -6.01
N ASN A 144 -36.78 19.94 -6.00
CA ASN A 144 -35.52 20.56 -6.44
C ASN A 144 -34.33 20.13 -5.56
N ALA A 145 -34.53 20.02 -4.24
CA ALA A 145 -33.51 19.55 -3.31
C ALA A 145 -33.18 18.06 -3.53
N GLN A 146 -34.19 17.23 -3.76
CA GLN A 146 -34.04 15.82 -4.13
C GLN A 146 -33.23 15.69 -5.42
N ASP A 147 -33.61 16.40 -6.49
CA ASP A 147 -32.93 16.32 -7.78
C ASP A 147 -31.49 16.83 -7.72
N ARG A 148 -31.24 17.86 -6.91
CA ARG A 148 -29.88 18.35 -6.66
C ARG A 148 -29.02 17.29 -5.98
N ALA A 149 -29.54 16.66 -4.92
CA ALA A 149 -28.82 15.60 -4.22
C ALA A 149 -28.55 14.40 -5.13
N LYS A 150 -29.53 14.01 -5.96
CA LYS A 150 -29.37 12.95 -6.97
C LYS A 150 -28.24 13.28 -7.96
N ARG A 151 -28.28 14.47 -8.58
CA ARG A 151 -27.23 14.90 -9.53
C ARG A 151 -25.86 14.93 -8.89
N GLN A 152 -25.75 15.45 -7.66
CA GLN A 152 -24.47 15.54 -6.96
C GLN A 152 -23.90 14.15 -6.63
N ARG A 153 -24.75 13.19 -6.26
CA ARG A 153 -24.35 11.79 -6.10
C ARG A 153 -23.83 11.22 -7.42
N ASP A 154 -24.56 11.42 -8.51
CA ASP A 154 -24.19 10.86 -9.81
C ASP A 154 -22.88 11.48 -10.32
N TYR A 155 -22.65 12.79 -10.10
CA TYR A 155 -21.36 13.43 -10.36
C TYR A 155 -20.23 12.89 -9.49
N ALA A 156 -20.48 12.67 -8.19
CA ALA A 156 -19.48 12.11 -7.30
C ALA A 156 -19.07 10.70 -7.75
N ILE A 157 -20.03 9.85 -8.14
CA ILE A 157 -19.77 8.51 -8.68
C ILE A 157 -18.96 8.61 -9.98
N ALA A 158 -19.36 9.46 -10.92
CA ALA A 158 -18.66 9.63 -12.20
C ALA A 158 -17.22 10.11 -12.03
N ILE A 159 -17.00 11.14 -11.21
CA ILE A 159 -15.67 11.69 -10.93
C ILE A 159 -14.80 10.65 -10.22
N THR A 160 -15.36 9.92 -9.25
CA THR A 160 -14.63 8.84 -8.55
C THR A 160 -14.23 7.73 -9.53
N GLY A 161 -15.13 7.33 -10.43
CA GLY A 161 -14.83 6.36 -11.48
C GLY A 161 -13.73 6.84 -12.43
N LEU A 162 -13.74 8.12 -12.80
CA LEU A 162 -12.68 8.72 -13.62
C LEU A 162 -11.32 8.68 -12.90
N ILE A 163 -11.28 9.08 -11.63
CA ILE A 163 -10.07 9.01 -10.79
C ILE A 163 -9.56 7.57 -10.70
N TYR A 164 -10.46 6.61 -10.56
CA TYR A 164 -10.11 5.19 -10.49
C TYR A 164 -9.47 4.69 -11.79
N ILE A 165 -10.04 5.04 -12.95
CA ILE A 165 -9.44 4.70 -14.25
C ILE A 165 -8.07 5.37 -14.40
N LEU A 166 -7.95 6.64 -14.02
CA LEU A 166 -6.69 7.37 -14.09
C LEU A 166 -5.61 6.73 -13.20
N ASN A 167 -6.01 6.19 -12.04
CA ASN A 167 -5.12 5.44 -11.17
C ASN A 167 -4.57 4.15 -11.81
N ILE A 168 -5.42 3.41 -12.54
CA ILE A 168 -5.00 2.21 -13.28
C ILE A 168 -3.97 2.61 -14.34
N VAL A 169 -4.27 3.65 -15.13
CA VAL A 169 -3.38 4.14 -16.19
C VAL A 169 -2.03 4.59 -15.62
N ASP A 170 -2.02 5.37 -14.52
CA ASP A 170 -0.79 5.80 -13.84
C ASP A 170 0.09 4.59 -13.43
N ALA A 171 -0.53 3.54 -12.88
CA ALA A 171 0.20 2.32 -12.51
C ALA A 171 0.75 1.57 -13.73
N VAL A 172 0.01 1.49 -14.84
CA VAL A 172 0.47 0.82 -16.07
C VAL A 172 1.64 1.58 -16.70
N VAL A 173 1.54 2.91 -16.79
CA VAL A 173 2.59 3.77 -17.34
C VAL A 173 3.85 3.71 -16.48
N ASP A 174 3.69 3.75 -15.15
CA ASP A 174 4.80 3.62 -14.22
C ASP A 174 5.55 2.29 -14.36
N ALA A 175 4.81 1.19 -14.57
CA ALA A 175 5.40 -0.12 -14.80
C ALA A 175 6.16 -0.18 -16.13
N HIS A 176 5.62 0.45 -17.19
CA HIS A 176 6.30 0.53 -18.50
C HIS A 176 7.61 1.31 -18.44
N LEU A 177 7.63 2.40 -17.65
CA LEU A 177 8.80 3.27 -17.53
C LEU A 177 9.83 2.77 -16.51
N TYR A 178 9.51 1.73 -15.73
CA TYR A 178 10.39 1.24 -14.66
C TYR A 178 11.74 0.75 -15.18
N GLU A 179 11.75 0.01 -16.29
CA GLU A 179 12.98 -0.54 -16.89
C GLU A 179 13.91 0.53 -17.48
N SER A 180 13.37 1.69 -17.84
CA SER A 180 14.14 2.78 -18.46
C SER A 180 14.75 3.75 -17.45
N ARG A 181 14.46 3.62 -16.15
CA ARG A 181 14.97 4.51 -15.11
C ARG A 181 16.33 4.02 -14.61
N HIS A 182 17.32 4.88 -14.72
CA HIS A 182 18.58 4.80 -13.98
C HIS A 182 18.46 5.77 -12.81
N ASP A 183 17.60 5.44 -11.84
CA ASP A 183 17.46 6.27 -10.64
C ASP A 183 18.67 6.01 -9.71
N PRO A 184 19.26 7.05 -9.11
CA PRO A 184 20.36 6.89 -8.17
C PRO A 184 19.90 6.15 -6.91
N ASP A 185 20.71 5.21 -6.45
CA ASP A 185 20.40 4.40 -5.27
C ASP A 185 20.61 5.25 -4.00
N LEU A 186 19.52 5.68 -3.37
CA LEU A 186 19.53 6.25 -2.02
C LEU A 186 19.22 5.14 -1.00
N THR A 187 20.25 4.73 -0.26
CA THR A 187 20.11 3.67 0.76
C THR A 187 20.24 4.26 2.16
N PHE A 188 19.26 3.97 3.01
CA PHE A 188 19.29 4.26 4.45
C PHE A 188 19.51 2.96 5.21
N LYS A 189 20.62 2.85 5.94
CA LYS A 189 20.97 1.63 6.68
C LYS A 189 21.44 1.94 8.10
N PRO A 190 21.16 1.06 9.07
CA PRO A 190 21.80 1.16 10.38
C PRO A 190 23.31 1.02 10.20
N SER A 191 24.07 1.85 10.92
CA SER A 191 25.53 1.89 10.87
C SER A 191 26.09 1.84 12.27
N LEU A 192 27.18 1.08 12.44
CA LEU A 192 27.97 1.08 13.65
C LEU A 192 29.18 1.97 13.41
N ILE A 193 29.30 3.05 14.17
CA ILE A 193 30.44 3.95 14.11
C ILE A 193 31.40 3.47 15.20
N GLN A 194 32.50 2.88 14.77
CA GLN A 194 33.59 2.47 15.66
C GLN A 194 34.55 3.65 15.87
N ASP A 195 34.98 3.82 17.10
CA ASP A 195 36.05 4.78 17.42
C ASP A 195 37.39 4.27 16.88
N GLN A 196 38.23 5.18 16.40
CA GLN A 196 39.50 4.86 15.72
C GLN A 196 40.52 4.18 16.64
N TYR A 197 40.38 4.39 17.95
CA TYR A 197 41.32 3.91 18.96
C TYR A 197 40.75 2.79 19.85
N GLY A 198 39.45 2.46 19.70
CA GLY A 198 38.81 1.35 20.42
C GLY A 198 38.61 1.56 21.92
N PHE A 199 38.73 2.80 22.41
CA PHE A 199 38.53 3.11 23.83
C PHE A 199 37.05 3.28 24.19
N ASP A 200 36.23 3.73 23.24
CA ASP A 200 34.80 3.90 23.42
C ASP A 200 33.99 2.70 22.87
N THR A 201 32.86 2.41 23.53
CA THR A 201 31.88 1.45 23.00
C THR A 201 31.32 1.92 21.65
N PRO A 202 31.11 1.00 20.69
CA PRO A 202 30.66 1.36 19.35
C PRO A 202 29.29 2.04 19.39
N LYS A 203 29.19 3.19 18.71
CA LYS A 203 27.96 3.99 18.68
C LYS A 203 27.08 3.51 17.54
N THR A 204 25.80 3.33 17.84
CA THR A 204 24.80 3.00 16.82
C THR A 204 24.27 4.28 16.20
N GLY A 205 24.10 4.29 14.88
CA GLY A 205 23.58 5.43 14.14
C GLY A 205 22.97 5.00 12.82
N PHE A 206 22.64 5.97 11.98
CA PHE A 206 22.15 5.73 10.63
C PHE A 206 23.14 6.29 9.61
N ALA A 207 23.37 5.54 8.54
CA ALA A 207 24.15 6.00 7.40
C ALA A 207 23.22 6.20 6.20
N LEU A 208 23.37 7.35 5.55
CA LEU A 208 22.77 7.66 4.26
C LEU A 208 23.84 7.48 3.18
N SER A 209 23.61 6.61 2.22
CA SER A 209 24.49 6.41 1.07
C SER A 209 23.76 6.79 -0.21
N TYR A 210 24.39 7.63 -1.02
CA TYR A 210 23.89 8.07 -2.32
C TYR A 210 24.92 7.68 -3.38
N ARG A 211 24.50 6.91 -4.39
CA ARG A 211 25.31 6.53 -5.55
C ARG A 211 24.69 7.09 -6.82
N PHE A 212 25.47 7.89 -7.53
CA PHE A 212 25.15 8.45 -8.85
C PHE A 212 25.67 7.54 -9.97
#